data_AF-A0AAU2RMR8-F1
#
_entry.id   AF-A0AAU2RMR8-F1
#
_cell.length_a   1.000
_cell.length_b   1.000
_cell.length_c   1.000
_cell.angle_alpha   90.00
_cell.angle_beta   90.00
_cell.angle_gamma   90.00
#
_symmetry.space_group_name_H-M   'P 1'
#
loop_
_entity.id
_entity.type
_entity.pdbx_description
1 polymer ?
#
loop_
_entity_poly.entity_id
_entity_poly.type
_entity_poly.pdbx_seq_one_letter_code
_entity_poly.pdbx_strand_id
1 'polypeptide(L)' 'MLSAAEAAIDATAEDDGERARNRAKLYAPPKGQARARRRPIPGVTMNRAQAQSLAAQMAAQDAKLTRGRSG' A
#
# COMPACT_ATOMS: atom_id res chain seq x y z
N MET A 1 11.42 13.86 -1.01
CA MET A 1 12.20 14.55 0.04
C MET A 1 11.90 13.83 1.35
N LEU A 2 12.88 13.14 1.93
CA LEU A 2 12.74 12.52 3.26
C LEU A 2 12.64 13.64 4.31
N SER A 3 11.86 13.44 5.37
CA SER A 3 11.75 14.44 6.44
C SER A 3 13.13 14.64 7.09
N ALA A 4 13.54 15.88 7.38
CA ALA A 4 14.85 16.16 7.98
C ALA A 4 15.09 15.38 9.30
N ALA A 5 14.02 15.04 10.02
CA ALA A 5 14.06 14.22 11.21
C ALA A 5 14.36 12.73 10.93
N GLU A 6 13.86 12.18 9.82
CA GLU A 6 14.12 10.80 9.40
C GLU A 6 15.58 10.63 8.99
N ALA A 7 16.12 11.62 8.26
CA ALA A 7 17.51 11.62 7.82
C ALA A 7 18.49 11.67 9.00
N ALA A 8 18.18 12.42 10.06
CA ALA A 8 19.01 12.49 11.26
C ALA A 8 19.06 11.16 12.02
N ILE A 9 17.92 10.47 12.13
CA ILE A 9 17.82 9.17 12.81
C ILE A 9 18.54 8.06 12.02
N ASP A 10 18.42 8.07 10.70
CA ASP A 10 19.13 7.12 9.84
C ASP A 10 20.63 7.44 9.74
N ALA A 11 21.04 8.70 9.91
CA ALA A 11 22.45 9.12 9.92
C ALA A 11 23.18 8.68 11.21
N THR A 12 22.45 8.48 12.30
CA THR A 12 23.01 7.95 13.56
C THR A 12 23.10 6.43 13.62
N ALA A 13 22.61 5.70 12.61
CA ALA A 13 22.67 4.24 12.59
C ALA A 13 24.06 3.75 12.17
N GLU A 14 24.61 2.80 12.92
CA GLU A 14 25.94 2.21 12.68
C GLU A 14 25.92 1.18 11.54
N ASP A 15 24.79 0.50 11.36
CA ASP A 15 24.60 -0.51 10.33
C ASP A 15 23.20 -0.45 9.66
N ASP A 16 23.04 -1.18 8.57
CA ASP A 16 21.77 -1.23 7.83
C ASP A 16 20.65 -1.95 8.61
N GLY A 17 21.01 -2.86 9.53
CA GLY A 17 20.05 -3.52 10.40
C GLY A 17 19.45 -2.54 11.43
N GLU A 18 20.25 -1.63 11.95
CA GLU A 18 19.85 -0.57 12.85
C GLU A 18 19.01 0.47 12.13
N ARG A 19 19.36 0.83 10.91
CA ARG A 19 18.52 1.67 10.04
C ARG A 19 17.13 1.06 9.85
N ALA A 20 17.06 -0.24 9.58
CA ALA A 20 15.79 -0.96 9.44
C ALA A 20 14.99 -0.97 10.77
N ARG A 21 15.65 -1.20 11.91
CA ARG A 21 15.02 -1.15 13.24
C ARG A 21 14.48 0.24 13.58
N ASN A 22 15.24 1.29 13.26
CA ASN A 22 14.84 2.68 13.52
C ASN A 22 13.62 3.06 12.69
N ARG A 23 13.60 2.71 11.40
CA ARG A 23 12.41 2.88 10.54
C ARG A 23 11.21 2.09 11.05
N ALA A 24 11.42 0.84 11.46
CA ALA A 24 10.35 0.02 12.01
C ALA A 24 9.73 0.63 13.27
N LYS A 25 10.55 1.23 14.15
CA LYS A 25 10.07 1.94 15.34
C LYS A 25 9.37 3.26 14.99
N LEU A 26 9.89 4.01 14.02
CA LEU A 26 9.36 5.32 13.63
C LEU A 26 7.97 5.21 13.00
N TYR A 27 7.75 4.18 12.18
CA TYR A 27 6.45 3.91 11.54
C TYR A 27 5.62 2.87 12.27
N ALA A 28 6.08 2.37 13.43
CA ALA A 28 5.27 1.47 14.24
C ALA A 28 4.06 2.24 14.79
N PRO A 29 2.88 1.60 14.82
CA PRO A 29 1.76 2.15 15.57
C PRO A 29 2.15 2.32 17.06
N PRO A 30 1.59 3.33 17.76
CA PRO A 30 1.90 3.56 19.16
C PRO A 30 1.63 2.32 20.01
N LYS A 31 2.52 2.05 20.98
CA LYS A 31 2.33 0.93 21.92
C LYS A 31 0.99 1.08 22.64
N GLY A 32 0.18 0.03 22.62
CA GLY A 32 -1.15 0.02 23.24
C GLY A 32 -2.30 0.42 22.31
N GLN A 33 -2.03 0.97 21.12
CA GLN A 33 -3.06 1.04 20.07
C GLN A 33 -3.15 -0.33 19.39
N ALA A 34 -4.08 -1.16 19.86
CA ALA A 34 -4.51 -2.32 19.08
C ALA A 34 -4.90 -1.82 17.69
N ARG A 35 -4.35 -2.45 16.64
CA ARG A 35 -4.70 -2.17 15.24
C ARG A 35 -6.22 -2.15 15.16
N ALA A 36 -6.80 -0.95 15.01
CA ALA A 36 -8.24 -0.81 15.01
C ALA A 36 -8.77 -1.77 13.96
N ARG A 37 -9.50 -2.81 14.38
CA ARG A 37 -10.21 -3.68 13.45
C ARG A 37 -11.19 -2.74 12.76
N ARG A 38 -10.83 -2.31 11.54
CA ARG A 38 -11.72 -1.50 10.71
C ARG A 38 -13.00 -2.30 10.61
N ARG A 39 -14.03 -1.87 11.34
CA ARG A 39 -15.37 -2.42 11.17
C ARG A 39 -15.70 -2.22 9.69
N PRO A 40 -16.08 -3.28 8.96
CA PRO A 40 -16.46 -3.11 7.56
C PRO A 40 -17.56 -2.05 7.52
N ILE A 41 -17.37 -1.01 6.70
CA ILE A 41 -18.35 0.05 6.54
C ILE A 41 -19.56 -0.62 5.85
N PRO A 42 -20.73 -0.67 6.49
CA PRO A 42 -21.92 -1.29 5.90
C PRO A 42 -22.22 -0.64 4.55
N GLY A 43 -22.38 -1.44 3.49
CA GLY A 43 -22.66 -0.95 2.14
C GLY A 43 -21.43 -0.62 1.28
N VAL A 44 -20.19 -0.70 1.81
CA VAL A 44 -18.94 -0.56 1.04
C VAL A 44 -18.31 -1.92 0.73
N THR A 45 -19.16 -2.92 0.47
CA THR A 45 -18.71 -4.25 0.05
C THR A 45 -19.11 -4.45 -1.41
N MET A 46 -18.12 -4.53 -2.29
CA MET A 46 -18.39 -4.85 -3.69
C MET A 46 -18.91 -6.30 -3.76
N ASN A 47 -20.11 -6.48 -4.32
CA ASN A 47 -20.66 -7.81 -4.53
C ASN A 47 -19.79 -8.58 -5.56
N ARG A 48 -19.73 -9.91 -5.48
CA ARG A 48 -19.01 -10.77 -6.43
C ARG A 48 -19.38 -10.49 -7.88
N ALA A 49 -20.67 -10.22 -8.16
CA ALA A 49 -21.13 -9.84 -9.50
C ALA A 49 -20.51 -8.51 -9.98
N GLN A 50 -20.42 -7.51 -9.10
CA GLN A 50 -19.78 -6.24 -9.41
C GLN A 50 -18.28 -6.43 -9.66
N ALA A 51 -17.61 -7.26 -8.86
CA ALA A 51 -16.21 -7.63 -9.07
C ALA A 51 -15.97 -8.27 -10.44
N GLN A 52 -16.83 -9.21 -10.84
CA GLN A 52 -16.75 -9.86 -12.15
C GLN A 52 -16.97 -8.88 -13.30
N SER A 53 -17.92 -7.96 -13.17
CA SER A 53 -18.16 -6.93 -14.20
C SER A 53 -16.96 -5.98 -14.36
N LEU A 54 -16.30 -5.61 -13.26
CA LEU A 54 -15.11 -4.76 -13.29
C LEU A 54 -13.93 -5.47 -13.94
N ALA A 55 -13.72 -6.74 -13.59
CA ALA A 55 -12.67 -7.57 -14.19
C ALA A 55 -12.88 -7.73 -15.72
N ALA A 56 -14.12 -7.96 -16.16
CA ALA A 56 -14.45 -8.05 -17.58
C ALA A 56 -14.17 -6.74 -18.33
N GLN A 57 -14.47 -5.59 -17.73
CA GLN A 57 -14.17 -4.28 -18.32
C GLN A 57 -12.66 -4.03 -18.44
N MET A 58 -11.88 -4.40 -17.42
CA MET A 58 -10.42 -4.30 -17.48
C MET A 58 -9.82 -5.19 -18.58
N ALA A 59 -10.26 -6.44 -18.68
CA ALA A 59 -9.81 -7.35 -19.72
C ALA A 59 -10.11 -6.82 -21.13
N ALA A 60 -11.29 -6.20 -21.32
CA ALA A 60 -11.66 -5.60 -22.60
C ALA A 60 -10.81 -4.36 -22.94
N GLN A 61 -10.39 -3.57 -21.94
CA GLN A 61 -9.48 -2.43 -22.13
C GLN A 61 -8.07 -2.90 -22.48
N ASP A 62 -7.56 -3.92 -21.78
CA ASP A 62 -6.23 -4.49 -22.01
C ASP A 62 -6.10 -5.10 -23.42
N ALA A 63 -7.15 -5.80 -23.89
CA ALA A 63 -7.21 -6.33 -25.25
C ALA A 63 -7.16 -5.23 -26.32
N LYS A 64 -7.79 -4.06 -26.07
CA LYS A 64 -7.74 -2.91 -27.00
C LYS A 64 -6.35 -2.28 -27.04
N LEU A 65 -5.69 -2.14 -25.88
CA LEU A 65 -4.34 -1.59 -25.80
C LEU A 65 -3.31 -2.52 -26.46
N THR A 66 -3.43 -3.82 -26.22
CA THR A 66 -2.55 -4.83 -26.84
C THR A 66 -2.73 -4.86 -28.35
N ARG A 67 -3.97 -4.80 -28.86
CA ARG A 67 -4.22 -4.78 -30.31
C ARG A 67 -3.70 -3.51 -31.00
N GLY A 68 -3.65 -2.38 -30.29
CA GLY A 68 -3.12 -1.13 -30.83
C GLY A 68 -1.58 -1.05 -30.91
N ARG A 69 -0.85 -1.97 -30.27
CA ARG A 69 0.63 -1.99 -30.26
C ARG A 69 1.23 -2.95 -31.31
N SER A 70 0.40 -3.72 -32.01
CA SER A 70 0.82 -4.68 -33.05
C SER A 70 0.52 -4.21 -34.48
N GLY A 71 0.29 -2.91 -34.68
CA GLY A 71 0.17 -2.27 -35.99
C GLY A 71 1.41 -1.45 -36.31
#